data_AF-A0A1H9LVX7-F1
#
_entry.id   AF-A0A1H9LVX7-F1
#
_cell.length_a   1.000
_cell.length_b   1.000
_cell.length_c   1.000
_cell.angle_alpha   90.00
_cell.angle_beta   90.00
_cell.angle_gamma   90.00
#
_symmetry.space_group_name_H-M   'P 1'
#
loop_
_entity.id
_entity.type
_entity.pdbx_description
1 polymer ?
#
loop_
_entity_poly.entity_id
_entity_poly.type
_entity_poly.pdbx_seq_one_letter_code
_entity_poly.pdbx_strand_id
1 'polypeptide(L)' 'MPQDLDSQLTNFLRRLPDWMRRDISATDPARRERAEDALHAMLLALIKGTGRSVSGEDG' A
#
# COMPACT_ATOMS: atom_id res chain seq x y z
N MET A 1 -15.31 -6.91 8.80
CA MET A 1 -14.61 -6.79 10.09
C MET A 1 -13.42 -5.84 9.93
N PRO A 2 -13.34 -4.72 10.66
CA PRO A 2 -12.24 -3.74 10.54
C PRO A 2 -10.86 -4.32 10.86
N GLN A 3 -10.81 -5.44 11.60
CA GLN A 3 -9.60 -6.20 11.95
C GLN A 3 -8.83 -6.72 10.72
N ASP A 4 -9.54 -6.95 9.61
CA ASP A 4 -8.97 -7.51 8.39
C ASP A 4 -8.16 -6.46 7.61
N LEU A 5 -8.67 -5.23 7.54
CA LEU A 5 -7.98 -4.13 6.84
C LEU A 5 -6.72 -3.67 7.57
N ASP A 6 -6.76 -3.61 8.91
CA ASP A 6 -5.60 -3.22 9.72
C ASP A 6 -4.44 -4.22 9.58
N SER A 7 -4.77 -5.51 9.57
CA SER A 7 -3.82 -6.60 9.32
C SER A 7 -3.27 -6.56 7.89
N GLN A 8 -4.12 -6.27 6.89
CA GLN A 8 -3.71 -6.10 5.50
C GLN A 8 -2.77 -4.91 5.33
N LEU A 9 -3.08 -3.75 5.94
CA LEU A 9 -2.24 -2.56 5.93
C LEU A 9 -0.89 -2.82 6.60
N THR A 10 -0.89 -3.49 7.75
CA THR A 10 0.37 -3.86 8.43
C THR A 10 1.24 -4.76 7.57
N ASN A 11 0.67 -5.80 6.95
CA ASN A 11 1.40 -6.67 6.04
C ASN A 11 1.88 -5.93 4.78
N PHE A 12 1.07 -5.01 4.26
CA PHE A 12 1.45 -4.15 3.15
C PHE A 12 2.66 -3.27 3.49
N LEU A 13 2.65 -2.58 4.63
CA LEU A 13 3.76 -1.75 5.10
C LEU A 13 5.05 -2.56 5.33
N ARG A 14 4.92 -3.80 5.81
CA ARG A 14 6.06 -4.74 5.94
C ARG A 14 6.67 -5.12 4.59
N ARG A 15 5.88 -5.15 3.52
CA ARG A 15 6.31 -5.48 2.16
C ARG A 15 6.80 -4.27 1.35
N LEU A 16 6.80 -3.06 1.93
CA LEU A 16 7.32 -1.88 1.24
C LEU A 16 8.78 -2.07 0.81
N PRO A 17 9.14 -1.69 -0.42
CA PRO A 17 10.52 -1.74 -0.89
C PRO A 17 11.45 -0.85 -0.05
N ASP A 18 12.70 -1.29 0.17
CA ASP A 18 13.66 -0.53 0.97
C ASP A 18 14.00 0.84 0.38
N TRP A 19 14.02 0.97 -0.94
CA TRP A 19 14.22 2.26 -1.61
C TRP A 19 13.11 3.26 -1.24
N MET A 20 11.87 2.79 -1.14
CA MET A 20 10.71 3.64 -0.82
C MET A 20 10.75 4.11 0.63
N ARG A 21 11.15 3.24 1.56
CA ARG A 21 11.35 3.62 2.97
C ARG A 21 12.41 4.70 3.15
N ARG A 22 13.51 4.59 2.39
CA ARG A 22 14.59 5.59 2.38
C ARG A 22 14.13 6.91 1.77
N ASP A 23 13.38 6.85 0.69
CA ASP A 23 12.94 8.05 -0.02
C ASP A 23 11.81 8.80 0.71
N ILE A 24 10.90 8.11 1.42
CA ILE A 24 9.90 8.77 2.31
C ILE A 24 10.57 9.61 3.40
N SER A 25 11.69 9.13 3.93
CA SER A 25 12.46 9.83 4.98
C SER A 25 13.51 10.80 4.43
N ALA A 26 13.57 10.97 3.10
CA ALA A 26 14.56 11.84 2.47
C ALA A 26 14.24 13.32 2.73
N THR A 27 15.30 14.10 2.95
CA THR A 27 15.23 15.57 3.02
C THR A 27 14.98 16.20 1.65
N ASP A 28 15.35 15.49 0.57
CA ASP A 28 15.15 15.94 -0.80
C ASP A 28 13.67 15.81 -1.19
N PRO A 29 12.98 16.91 -1.51
CA PRO A 29 11.54 16.90 -1.76
C PRO A 29 11.15 16.04 -2.97
N ALA A 30 11.96 16.01 -4.02
CA ALA A 30 11.69 15.22 -5.22
C ALA A 30 11.72 13.71 -4.94
N ARG A 31 12.64 13.23 -4.10
CA ARG A 31 12.66 11.83 -3.65
C ARG A 31 11.45 11.49 -2.81
N ARG A 32 11.08 12.38 -1.89
CA ARG A 32 9.90 12.16 -1.04
C ARG A 32 8.62 12.07 -1.88
N GLU A 33 8.42 13.00 -2.80
CA GLU A 33 7.26 13.03 -3.70
C GLU A 33 7.15 11.73 -4.52
N ARG A 34 8.26 11.28 -5.13
CA ARG A 34 8.30 10.00 -5.85
C ARG A 34 7.87 8.82 -4.98
N ALA A 35 8.29 8.80 -3.72
CA ALA A 35 7.96 7.71 -2.81
C ALA A 35 6.49 7.78 -2.35
N GLU A 36 5.97 8.98 -2.13
CA GLU A 36 4.55 9.24 -1.83
C GLU A 36 3.65 8.81 -3.00
N ASP A 37 4.02 9.13 -4.25
CA ASP A 37 3.29 8.71 -5.46
C ASP A 37 3.24 7.19 -5.59
N ALA A 38 4.37 6.53 -5.40
CA ALA A 38 4.45 5.07 -5.48
C ALA A 38 3.64 4.41 -4.35
N LEU A 39 3.71 4.96 -3.13
CA LEU A 39 2.91 4.50 -1.99
C LEU A 39 1.41 4.66 -2.28
N HIS A 40 0.99 5.80 -2.83
CA HIS A 40 -0.39 6.06 -3.20
C HIS A 40 -0.91 5.06 -4.25
N ALA A 41 -0.14 4.78 -5.31
CA ALA A 41 -0.50 3.80 -6.32
C ALA A 41 -0.66 2.39 -5.72
N MET A 42 0.23 2.01 -4.81
CA MET A 42 0.19 0.71 -4.14
C MET A 42 -0.99 0.60 -3.15
N LEU A 43 -1.33 1.67 -2.41
CA LEU A 43 -2.50 1.72 -1.53
C LEU A 43 -3.82 1.66 -2.33
N LEU A 44 -3.89 2.36 -3.46
CA LEU A 44 -5.04 2.26 -4.37
C LEU A 44 -5.24 0.84 -4.89
N ALA A 45 -4.15 0.13 -5.23
CA ALA A 45 -4.21 -1.27 -5.64
C ALA A 45 -4.70 -2.17 -4.51
N LEU A 46 -4.26 -1.94 -3.27
CA LEU A 46 -4.75 -2.67 -2.09
C LEU A 46 -6.25 -2.47 -1.91
N ILE A 47 -6.72 -1.21 -1.84
CA ILE A 47 -8.13 -0.88 -1.60
C ILE A 47 -9.03 -1.45 -2.72
N LYS A 48 -8.62 -1.32 -3.99
CA LYS A 48 -9.36 -1.88 -5.13
C LYS A 48 -9.31 -3.40 -5.16
N GLY A 49 -8.20 -4.01 -4.74
CA GLY A 49 -8.04 -5.46 -4.62
C GLY A 49 -8.91 -6.06 -3.51
N THR A 50 -9.00 -5.39 -2.36
CA THR A 50 -9.91 -5.75 -1.26
C THR A 50 -11.38 -5.74 -1.71
N GLY A 51 -11.76 -4.83 -2.62
CA GLY A 51 -13.11 -4.79 -3.20
C GLY A 51 -13.45 -5.93 -4.17
N ARG A 52 -12.45 -6.62 -4.74
CA ARG A 52 -12.65 -7.73 -5.68
C ARG A 52 -12.66 -9.11 -5.01
N SER A 53 -12.10 -9.23 -3.81
CA SER A 53 -12.01 -10.52 -3.10
C SER A 53 -13.35 -11.00 -2.51
N VAL A 54 -14.41 -10.19 -2.54
CA VAL A 54 -15.75 -10.51 -1.99
C VAL A 54 -16.73 -11.05 -3.06
N SER A 55 -16.32 -11.20 -4.32
CA SER A 55 -17.19 -11.71 -5.42
C SER A 55 -16.72 -13.03 -6.02
N GLY A 56 -16.08 -13.90 -5.22
CA GLY A 56 -15.49 -15.16 -5.68
C GLY A 56 -16.06 -16.40 -5.00
N GLU A 57 -17.37 -16.48 -4.78
CA GLU A 57 -18.11 -17.73 -4.51
C GLU A 57 -19.42 -17.65 -5.30
N ASP A 58 -19.49 -18.41 -6.38
CA ASP A 58 -20.65 -19.14 -6.93
C ASP A 58 -20.47 -19.39 -8.44
N GLY A 59 -20.21 -20.67 -8.76
CA GLY A 59 -20.07 -21.21 -10.11
C GLY A 59 -19.60 -22.65 -10.10
#